data_AF-A0A8T6WEH4-F1
#
_entry.id   AF-A0A8T6WEH4-F1
#
_cell.length_a   1.000
_cell.length_b   1.000
_cell.length_c   1.000
_cell.angle_alpha   90.00
_cell.angle_beta   90.00
_cell.angle_gamma   90.00
#
_symmetry.space_group_name_H-M   'P 1'
#
loop_
_entity.id
_entity.type
_entity.pdbx_description
1 polymer ?
#
loop_
_entity_poly.entity_id
_entity_poly.type
_entity_poly.pdbx_seq_one_letter_code
_entity_poly.pdbx_strand_id
1 'polypeptide(L)' 'LEEAEDKRPSCVFFDEVDALFTKAPDNPLNSTFIPFFDRISKEGKKVFFIGATNKVLDVSDNIRVRRLDTAYFPLP' A
#
# COMPACT_ATOMS: atom_id res chain seq x y z
N LEU A 1 -4.61 7.21 -8.05
CA LEU A 1 -3.30 6.55 -8.26
C LEU A 1 -2.61 7.05 -9.53
N GLU A 2 -3.33 7.13 -10.66
CA GLU A 2 -2.84 7.75 -11.90
C GLU A 2 -2.35 9.19 -11.72
N GLU A 3 -3.08 10.03 -10.98
CA GLU A 3 -2.63 11.40 -10.71
C GLU A 3 -1.29 11.48 -9.97
N ALA A 4 -1.07 10.60 -8.99
CA ALA A 4 0.20 10.54 -8.26
C ALA A 4 1.33 10.09 -9.19
N GLU A 5 1.01 9.19 -10.13
CA GLU A 5 1.92 8.77 -11.17
C GLU A 5 2.25 9.92 -12.15
N ASP A 6 1.31 10.76 -12.52
CA ASP A 6 1.59 11.90 -13.43
C ASP A 6 2.42 12.99 -12.75
N LYS A 7 2.22 13.19 -11.44
CA LYS A 7 2.89 14.24 -10.63
C LYS A 7 4.19 13.77 -9.96
N ARG A 8 4.90 12.79 -10.54
CA ARG A 8 6.16 12.27 -9.96
C ARG A 8 7.24 13.36 -9.82
N PRO A 9 8.03 13.39 -8.73
CA PRO A 9 7.98 12.45 -7.60
C PRO A 9 6.81 12.75 -6.66
N SER A 10 6.12 11.70 -6.21
CA SER A 10 4.94 11.84 -5.35
C SER A 10 4.96 10.84 -4.20
N CYS A 11 4.21 11.16 -3.14
CA CYS A 11 3.99 10.30 -1.99
C CYS A 11 2.49 10.12 -1.78
N VAL A 12 2.03 8.89 -1.68
CA VAL A 12 0.65 8.52 -1.40
C VAL A 12 0.58 7.96 0.01
N PHE A 13 -0.16 8.64 0.87
CA PHE A 13 -0.40 8.21 2.24
C PHE A 13 -1.78 7.56 2.35
N PHE A 14 -1.81 6.37 2.94
CA PHE A 14 -3.04 5.68 3.30
C PHE A 14 -3.11 5.59 4.82
N ASP A 15 -4.11 6.21 5.42
CA ASP A 15 -4.46 5.96 6.81
C ASP A 15 -5.38 4.75 6.91
N GLU A 16 -5.40 4.09 8.07
CA GLU A 16 -6.23 2.90 8.35
C GLU A 16 -6.14 1.83 7.24
N VAL A 17 -4.92 1.46 6.84
CA VAL A 17 -4.72 0.51 5.74
C VAL A 17 -5.33 -0.87 5.96
N ASP A 18 -5.64 -1.23 7.21
CA ASP A 18 -6.37 -2.44 7.56
C ASP A 18 -7.81 -2.44 7.06
N ALA A 19 -8.46 -1.26 6.96
CA ALA A 19 -9.80 -1.13 6.39
C ALA A 19 -9.78 -1.16 4.84
N LEU A 20 -8.72 -0.63 4.23
CA LEU A 20 -8.58 -0.57 2.77
C LEU A 20 -8.14 -1.90 2.17
N PHE A 21 -7.09 -2.51 2.74
CA PHE A 21 -6.42 -3.69 2.21
C PHE A 21 -6.65 -4.91 3.08
N THR A 22 -7.92 -5.26 3.30
CA THR A 22 -8.32 -6.41 4.13
C THR A 22 -7.84 -7.74 3.56
N LYS A 23 -7.84 -8.80 4.39
CA LYS A 23 -7.61 -10.18 3.95
C LYS A 23 -8.71 -10.83 3.10
N ALA A 24 -9.83 -10.15 2.87
CA ALA A 24 -10.89 -10.68 2.01
C ALA A 24 -10.36 -10.96 0.58
N PRO A 25 -10.58 -12.17 0.04
CA PRO A 25 -10.01 -12.59 -1.24
C PRO A 25 -10.57 -11.78 -2.43
N ASP A 26 -11.77 -11.24 -2.30
CA ASP A 26 -12.51 -10.46 -3.28
C ASP A 26 -12.48 -8.96 -3.00
N ASN A 27 -11.57 -8.48 -2.14
CA ASN A 27 -11.45 -7.04 -1.90
C ASN A 27 -11.05 -6.30 -3.21
N PRO A 28 -11.91 -5.41 -3.73
CA PRO A 28 -11.69 -4.75 -5.01
C PRO A 28 -10.47 -3.82 -4.96
N LEU A 29 -10.19 -3.18 -3.82
CA LEU A 29 -9.02 -2.31 -3.66
C LEU A 29 -7.71 -3.08 -3.77
N ASN A 30 -7.66 -4.31 -3.22
CA ASN A 30 -6.50 -5.18 -3.42
C ASN A 30 -6.31 -5.49 -4.91
N SER A 31 -7.39 -5.81 -5.63
CA SER A 31 -7.33 -6.15 -7.06
C SER A 31 -6.90 -4.98 -7.95
N THR A 32 -7.17 -3.74 -7.55
CA THR A 32 -6.73 -2.53 -8.27
C THR A 32 -5.32 -2.10 -7.87
N PHE A 33 -5.01 -2.10 -6.58
CA PHE A 33 -3.74 -1.58 -6.07
C PHE A 33 -2.56 -2.50 -6.43
N ILE A 34 -2.73 -3.81 -6.32
CA ILE A 34 -1.66 -4.79 -6.55
C ILE A 34 -1.04 -4.66 -7.96
N PRO A 35 -1.82 -4.73 -9.05
CA PRO A 35 -1.26 -4.62 -10.40
C PRO A 35 -0.65 -3.23 -10.65
N PHE A 36 -1.25 -2.19 -10.08
CA PHE A 36 -0.72 -0.84 -10.18
C PHE A 36 0.66 -0.73 -9.52
N PHE A 37 0.78 -1.19 -8.27
CA PHE A 37 2.03 -1.18 -7.51
C PHE A 37 3.13 -1.99 -8.22
N ASP A 38 2.81 -3.21 -8.65
CA ASP A 38 3.78 -4.09 -9.32
C ASP A 38 4.31 -3.44 -10.62
N ARG A 39 3.44 -2.78 -11.38
CA ARG A 39 3.83 -2.07 -12.61
C ARG A 39 4.78 -0.90 -12.31
N ILE A 40 4.39 0.00 -11.41
CA ILE A 40 5.21 1.19 -11.13
C ILE A 40 6.53 0.85 -10.44
N SER A 41 6.55 -0.19 -9.61
CA SER A 41 7.76 -0.70 -8.97
C SER A 41 8.72 -1.26 -10.02
N LYS A 42 8.21 -2.04 -10.99
CA LYS A 42 9.02 -2.58 -12.09
C LYS A 42 9.55 -1.50 -13.03
N GLU A 43 8.76 -0.46 -13.29
CA GLU A 43 9.13 0.67 -14.14
C GLU A 43 10.08 1.67 -13.46
N GLY A 44 10.39 1.48 -12.16
CA GLY A 44 11.27 2.37 -11.40
C GLY A 44 10.67 3.78 -11.21
N LYS A 45 9.34 3.89 -11.18
CA LYS A 45 8.65 5.18 -11.04
C LYS A 45 8.78 5.71 -9.62
N LYS A 46 9.04 7.02 -9.49
CA LYS A 46 9.23 7.72 -8.21
C LYS A 46 7.91 8.03 -7.49
N VAL A 47 7.16 6.99 -7.12
CA VAL A 47 5.95 7.11 -6.29
C VAL A 47 6.19 6.32 -5.01
N PHE A 48 6.14 7.00 -3.86
CA PHE A 48 6.28 6.39 -2.55
C PHE A 48 4.91 6.10 -1.95
N PHE A 49 4.76 4.95 -1.28
CA PHE A 49 3.55 4.59 -0.55
C PHE A 49 3.86 4.46 0.93
N ILE A 50 3.05 5.10 1.75
CA ILE A 50 3.13 4.98 3.21
C ILE A 50 1.75 4.58 3.70
N GLY A 51 1.69 3.50 4.48
CA GLY A 51 0.48 3.02 5.13
C GLY A 51 0.59 3.13 6.64
N ALA A 52 -0.47 3.61 7.30
CA ALA A 52 -0.61 3.60 8.76
C ALA A 52 -1.74 2.67 9.19
N THR A 53 -1.52 1.91 10.26
CA THR A 53 -2.54 1.02 10.86
C THR A 53 -2.20 0.70 12.31
N ASN A 54 -3.24 0.50 13.11
CA ASN A 54 -3.13 -0.06 14.46
C ASN A 54 -3.35 -1.58 14.50
N LYS A 55 -3.79 -2.18 13.38
CA LYS A 55 -4.18 -3.59 13.25
C LYS A 55 -3.42 -4.25 12.10
N VAL A 56 -2.09 -4.24 12.20
CA VAL A 56 -1.19 -4.75 11.15
C VAL A 56 -1.50 -6.18 10.68
N LEU A 57 -2.07 -7.02 11.56
CA LEU A 57 -2.46 -8.39 11.24
C LEU A 57 -3.75 -8.50 10.41
N ASP A 58 -4.54 -7.44 10.30
CA ASP A 58 -5.79 -7.42 9.52
C ASP A 58 -5.54 -7.01 8.05
N VAL A 59 -4.35 -6.47 7.78
CA VAL A 59 -3.87 -6.14 6.43
C VAL A 59 -3.53 -7.42 5.66
N SER A 60 -3.89 -7.45 4.38
CA SER A 60 -3.56 -8.52 3.44
C SER A 60 -2.05 -8.76 3.35
N ASP A 61 -1.64 -10.03 3.44
CA ASP A 61 -0.21 -10.39 3.29
C ASP A 61 0.32 -10.10 1.88
N ASN A 62 -0.56 -10.04 0.87
CA ASN A 62 -0.18 -9.58 -0.46
C ASN A 62 0.27 -8.12 -0.47
N ILE A 63 -0.17 -7.30 0.48
CA ILE A 63 0.29 -5.92 0.62
C ILE A 63 1.44 -5.86 1.61
N ARG A 64 1.20 -6.29 2.85
CA ARG A 64 2.12 -6.12 3.99
C ARG A 64 3.42 -6.93 3.88
N VAL A 65 3.39 -8.10 3.26
CA VAL A 65 4.57 -8.99 3.20
C VAL A 65 5.27 -8.92 1.83
N ARG A 66 4.52 -8.64 0.76
CA ARG A 66 5.04 -8.73 -0.61
C ARG A 66 5.34 -7.39 -1.27
N ARG A 67 4.81 -6.26 -0.76
CA ARG A 67 4.83 -4.97 -1.48
C ARG A 67 5.26 -3.80 -0.60
N LEU A 68 4.80 -3.74 0.65
CA LEU A 68 5.20 -2.70 1.59
C LEU A 68 6.15 -3.25 2.64
N ASP A 69 7.22 -2.51 2.92
CA ASP A 69 8.02 -2.73 4.12
C ASP A 69 7.26 -2.26 5.36
N THR A 70 7.49 -2.91 6.50
CA THR A 70 6.80 -2.59 7.76
C THR A 70 7.77 -2.03 8.80
N ALA A 71 7.41 -0.90 9.40
CA ALA A 71 8.09 -0.35 10.58
C ALA A 71 7.15 -0.40 11.79
N TYR A 72 7.68 -0.73 12.97
CA TYR A 72 6.93 -0.75 14.23
C TYR A 72 7.30 0.45 15.09
N PHE A 73 6.29 1.16 15.57
CA PHE A 73 6.44 2.32 16.45
C PHE A 73 5.92 1.94 17.85
N PRO A 74 6.80 1.74 18.84
CA PRO A 74 6.38 1.43 20.21
C PRO A 74 5.77 2.66 20.89
N LEU A 75 5.08 2.44 22.00
CA LEU A 75 4.66 3.53 22.88
C LEU A 75 5.91 4.23 23.48
N PRO A 76 5.86 5.57 23.69
CA PRO A 76 6.97 6.34 24.26
C PRO A 76 7.39 5.91 25.67
#